data_AF-A0A5B0R8Q7-F1
#
_entry.id   AF-A0A5B0R8Q7-F1
#
_cell.length_a   1.000
_cell.length_b   1.000
_cell.length_c   1.000
_cell.angle_alpha   90.00
_cell.angle_beta   90.00
_cell.angle_gamma   90.00
#
_symmetry.space_group_name_H-M   'P 1'
#
loop_
_entity.id
_entity.type
_entity.pdbx_description
1 polymer ?
#
loop_
_entity_poly.entity_id
_entity_poly.type
_entity_poly.pdbx_seq_one_letter_code
_entity_poly.pdbx_strand_id
1 'polypeptide(L)'
;MVKEPMKNQLLIRLTKPLSQHSIRFSTRLRITRMAYSTPTQIQIQKKIDRHQADLNPPICSLNVSASFSRLSREERLYAHWMSRASWHGARIIMNQWTPKSEQLYDFILTLFGSHSDPTQPACFESLRENAQLNTEEWEQALDYSAQVKL
;
A
#
# COMPACT_ATOMS: atom_id res chain seq x y z
N MET A 1 65.36 51.75 41.69
CA MET A 1 64.43 50.99 42.55
C MET A 1 64.42 49.56 42.03
N VAL A 2 65.14 48.59 42.62
CA VAL A 2 64.99 47.94 43.94
C VAL A 2 64.07 46.72 43.88
N LYS A 3 64.68 45.54 44.17
CA LYS A 3 64.15 44.30 44.80
C LYS A 3 63.37 43.25 43.99
N GLU A 4 64.03 42.11 43.77
CA GLU A 4 63.49 40.75 44.06
C GLU A 4 62.85 40.70 45.47
N PRO A 5 61.79 39.91 45.77
CA PRO A 5 61.99 38.47 45.98
C PRO A 5 60.77 37.51 45.89
N MET A 6 61.12 36.23 45.94
CA MET A 6 60.38 35.06 46.46
C MET A 6 59.51 35.28 47.73
N LYS A 7 58.38 34.55 47.84
CA LYS A 7 58.11 33.48 48.84
C LYS A 7 56.60 33.24 49.11
N ASN A 8 56.23 31.95 49.00
CA ASN A 8 55.45 31.14 49.94
C ASN A 8 54.36 31.81 50.79
N GLN A 9 53.14 31.25 50.74
CA GLN A 9 52.47 30.75 51.96
C GLN A 9 51.80 29.39 51.68
N LEU A 10 52.39 28.29 52.18
CA LEU A 10 51.99 27.46 53.34
C LEU A 10 51.05 26.29 52.93
N LEU A 11 51.61 25.09 52.64
CA LEU A 11 51.76 23.93 53.55
C LEU A 11 50.40 23.45 54.10
N ILE A 12 49.98 22.21 53.86
CA ILE A 12 50.46 21.03 54.58
C ILE A 12 50.40 19.76 53.69
N ARG A 13 51.51 19.02 53.63
CA ARG A 13 51.51 17.60 53.27
C ARG A 13 51.02 16.81 54.46
N LEU A 14 50.02 15.94 54.29
CA LEU A 14 49.90 14.74 55.11
C LEU A 14 49.58 13.53 54.22
N THR A 15 50.56 12.65 54.20
CA THR A 15 50.56 11.27 53.74
C THR A 15 49.44 10.45 54.40
N LYS A 16 48.87 9.50 53.66
CA LYS A 16 48.90 8.06 53.96
C LYS A 16 48.28 7.26 52.80
N PRO A 17 48.89 6.14 52.38
CA PRO A 17 48.27 5.20 51.44
C PRO A 17 47.29 4.29 52.21
N LEU A 18 46.34 3.65 51.53
CA LEU A 18 45.93 2.26 51.81
C LEU A 18 44.75 1.78 50.94
N SER A 19 44.92 0.52 50.52
CA SER A 19 43.91 -0.48 50.16
C SER A 19 43.29 -0.47 48.77
N GLN A 20 43.80 -1.40 47.96
CA GLN A 20 43.15 -1.99 46.80
C GLN A 20 41.89 -2.74 47.24
N HIS A 21 40.71 -2.18 46.94
CA HIS A 21 39.51 -2.99 46.79
C HIS A 21 38.94 -2.74 45.39
N SER A 22 39.25 -3.64 44.47
CA SER A 22 38.58 -3.71 43.19
C SER A 22 37.12 -4.09 43.43
N ILE A 23 36.22 -3.10 43.37
CA ILE A 23 34.80 -3.40 43.25
C ILE A 23 34.61 -3.86 41.80
N ARG A 24 34.51 -5.18 41.62
CA ARG A 24 34.02 -5.74 40.35
C ARG A 24 32.55 -5.39 40.23
N PHE A 25 32.26 -4.25 39.59
CA PHE A 25 30.91 -4.03 39.08
C PHE A 25 30.66 -5.04 37.97
N SER A 26 29.80 -6.02 38.24
CA SER A 26 29.23 -6.91 37.24
C SER A 26 28.46 -6.07 36.21
N THR A 27 29.15 -5.58 35.19
CA THR A 27 28.53 -5.02 33.99
C THR A 27 28.09 -6.15 33.09
N ARG A 28 27.02 -6.83 33.51
CA ARG A 28 26.17 -7.57 32.58
C ARG A 28 24.74 -7.10 32.74
N LEU A 29 24.51 -5.84 32.37
CA LEU A 29 23.19 -5.42 31.91
C LEU A 29 22.93 -6.20 30.62
N ARG A 30 22.27 -7.34 30.76
CA ARG A 30 21.67 -8.05 29.62
C ARG A 30 20.49 -7.18 29.19
N ILE A 31 20.78 -6.18 28.36
CA ILE A 31 19.74 -5.42 27.65
C ILE A 31 19.07 -6.43 26.73
N THR A 32 17.94 -6.97 27.16
CA THR A 32 17.00 -7.62 26.26
C THR A 32 16.53 -6.51 25.33
N ARG A 33 17.06 -6.52 24.10
CA ARG A 33 16.54 -5.72 23.00
C ARG A 33 15.14 -6.24 22.71
N MET A 34 14.15 -5.80 23.48
CA MET A 34 12.75 -6.04 23.15
C MET A 34 12.50 -5.32 21.83
N ALA A 35 12.18 -6.10 20.78
CA ALA A 35 11.78 -5.58 19.49
C ALA A 35 10.34 -5.05 19.60
N TYR A 36 10.15 -3.90 20.24
CA TYR A 36 8.91 -3.15 20.13
C TYR A 36 8.97 -2.32 18.86
N SER A 37 8.22 -2.70 17.83
CA SER A 37 7.88 -1.78 16.75
C SER A 37 7.25 -0.53 17.39
N THR A 38 7.75 0.66 17.05
CA THR A 38 7.21 1.89 17.62
C THR A 38 5.71 1.99 17.27
N PRO A 39 4.85 2.50 18.17
CA PRO A 39 3.42 2.64 17.90
C PRO A 39 3.17 3.40 16.59
N THR A 40 4.06 4.32 16.24
CA THR A 40 4.06 5.04 14.95
C THR A 40 4.21 4.13 13.74
N GLN A 41 5.11 3.14 13.76
CA GLN A 41 5.27 2.19 12.65
C GLN A 41 4.02 1.31 12.46
N ILE A 42 3.39 0.89 13.55
CA ILE A 42 2.13 0.13 13.49
C ILE A 42 1.00 1.00 12.91
N GLN A 43 0.89 2.28 13.30
CA GLN A 43 -0.12 3.19 12.73
C GLN A 43 0.12 3.49 11.26
N ILE A 44 1.38 3.61 10.85
CA ILE A 44 1.75 3.79 9.44
C ILE A 44 1.39 2.54 8.64
N GLN A 45 1.72 1.35 9.14
CA GLN A 45 1.38 0.10 8.47
C GLN A 45 -0.14 -0.05 8.33
N LYS A 46 -0.88 0.16 9.42
CA LYS A 46 -2.35 0.15 9.42
C LYS A 46 -2.96 1.22 8.49
N LYS A 47 -2.24 2.31 8.23
CA LYS A 47 -2.65 3.32 7.24
C LYS A 47 -2.42 2.82 5.82
N ILE A 48 -1.29 2.18 5.55
CA ILE A 48 -0.95 1.60 4.25
C ILE A 48 -1.93 0.49 3.89
N ASP A 49 -2.20 -0.43 4.83
CA ASP A 49 -3.07 -1.59 4.61
C ASP A 49 -4.49 -1.16 4.19
N ARG A 50 -4.99 -0.04 4.71
CA ARG A 50 -6.32 0.51 4.36
C ARG A 50 -6.41 1.14 2.97
N HIS A 51 -5.29 1.32 2.28
CA HIS A 51 -5.23 1.89 0.94
C HIS A 51 -4.88 0.85 -0.13
N GLN A 52 -4.69 -0.41 0.27
CA GLN A 52 -4.54 -1.53 -0.65
C GLN A 52 -5.90 -2.03 -1.10
N ALA A 53 -5.94 -2.68 -2.27
CA ALA A 53 -7.14 -3.35 -2.75
C ALA A 53 -7.45 -4.56 -1.87
N ASP A 54 -8.74 -4.90 -1.78
CA ASP A 54 -9.17 -6.10 -1.09
C ASP A 54 -8.68 -7.35 -1.85
N LEU A 55 -8.33 -8.40 -1.13
CA LEU A 55 -7.96 -9.68 -1.74
C LEU A 55 -9.21 -10.56 -1.86
N ASN A 56 -9.40 -11.19 -3.01
CA ASN A 56 -10.55 -12.06 -3.31
C ASN A 56 -11.92 -11.39 -3.06
N PRO A 57 -12.25 -10.28 -3.75
CA PRO A 57 -13.54 -9.64 -3.59
C PRO A 57 -14.70 -10.58 -4.00
N PRO A 58 -15.84 -10.57 -3.29
CA PRO A 58 -16.97 -11.42 -3.64
C PRO A 58 -17.60 -10.97 -4.97
N ILE A 59 -17.68 -11.88 -5.94
CA ILE A 59 -18.29 -11.62 -7.25
C ILE A 59 -19.74 -12.13 -7.24
N CYS A 60 -20.69 -11.22 -7.44
CA CYS A 60 -22.12 -11.52 -7.49
C CYS A 60 -22.68 -11.26 -8.90
N SER A 61 -23.19 -12.31 -9.55
CA SER A 61 -23.81 -12.17 -10.88
C SER A 61 -25.24 -11.63 -10.78
N LEU A 62 -25.60 -10.69 -11.66
CA LEU A 62 -26.98 -10.25 -11.81
C LEU A 62 -27.81 -11.28 -12.59
N ASN A 63 -28.68 -12.03 -11.91
CA ASN A 63 -29.57 -12.99 -12.56
C ASN A 63 -30.79 -12.29 -13.18
N VAL A 64 -30.60 -11.73 -14.37
CA VAL A 64 -31.65 -11.00 -15.12
C VAL A 64 -32.21 -11.79 -16.31
N SER A 65 -31.59 -12.92 -16.67
CA SER A 65 -31.93 -13.68 -17.89
C SER A 65 -33.40 -14.10 -17.96
N ALA A 66 -33.96 -14.61 -16.87
CA ALA A 66 -35.35 -15.10 -16.82
C ALA A 66 -36.37 -13.95 -16.91
N SER A 67 -36.06 -12.78 -16.37
CA SER A 67 -36.92 -11.61 -16.49
C SER A 67 -36.81 -10.98 -17.87
N PHE A 68 -35.61 -10.91 -18.44
CA PHE A 68 -35.35 -10.32 -19.75
C PHE A 68 -35.98 -11.14 -20.90
N SER A 69 -36.05 -12.47 -20.77
CA SER A 69 -36.68 -13.34 -21.78
C SER A 69 -38.20 -13.16 -21.87
N ARG A 70 -38.83 -12.63 -20.81
CA ARG A 70 -40.29 -12.37 -20.76
C ARG A 70 -40.69 -11.06 -21.43
N LEU A 71 -39.74 -10.20 -21.77
CA LEU A 71 -39.99 -8.91 -22.39
C LEU A 71 -40.37 -9.06 -23.86
N SER A 72 -41.29 -8.22 -24.32
CA SER A 72 -41.61 -8.06 -25.72
C SER A 72 -40.40 -7.52 -26.52
N ARG A 73 -40.48 -7.56 -27.85
CA ARG A 73 -39.41 -7.01 -28.70
C ARG A 73 -39.19 -5.51 -28.47
N GLU A 74 -40.26 -4.75 -28.31
CA GLU A 74 -40.19 -3.30 -28.12
C GLU A 74 -39.59 -2.94 -26.76
N GLU A 75 -40.01 -3.63 -25.70
CA GLU A 75 -39.45 -3.44 -24.35
C GLU A 75 -37.96 -3.80 -24.30
N ARG A 76 -37.52 -4.84 -25.01
CA ARG A 76 -36.09 -5.18 -25.11
C ARG A 76 -35.29 -4.12 -25.85
N LEU A 77 -35.83 -3.55 -26.93
CA LEU A 77 -35.17 -2.46 -27.66
C LEU A 77 -35.10 -1.19 -26.79
N TYR A 78 -36.19 -0.85 -26.09
CA TYR A 78 -36.20 0.25 -25.14
C TYR A 78 -35.13 0.06 -24.06
N ALA A 79 -35.08 -1.13 -23.42
CA ALA A 79 -34.08 -1.45 -22.42
C ALA A 79 -32.65 -1.36 -22.99
N HIS A 80 -32.41 -1.87 -24.20
CA HIS A 80 -31.09 -1.79 -24.85
C HIS A 80 -30.62 -0.35 -25.04
N TRP A 81 -31.45 0.51 -25.64
CA TRP A 81 -31.09 1.89 -25.89
C TRP A 81 -30.97 2.71 -24.60
N MET A 82 -31.84 2.44 -23.62
CA MET A 82 -31.76 3.07 -22.30
C MET A 82 -30.44 2.71 -21.61
N SER A 83 -30.10 1.41 -21.53
CA SER A 83 -28.83 0.97 -20.95
C SER A 83 -27.62 1.57 -21.68
N ARG A 84 -27.65 1.65 -23.01
CA ARG A 84 -26.57 2.26 -23.79
C ARG A 84 -26.40 3.74 -23.47
N ALA A 85 -27.51 4.48 -23.38
CA ALA A 85 -27.49 5.89 -22.96
C ALA A 85 -26.94 6.06 -21.54
N SER A 86 -27.32 5.19 -20.60
CA SER A 86 -26.77 5.20 -19.23
C SER A 86 -25.26 4.97 -19.20
N TRP A 87 -24.75 3.99 -19.96
CA TRP A 87 -23.31 3.69 -20.01
C TRP A 87 -22.49 4.78 -20.69
N HIS A 88 -23.04 5.52 -21.66
CA HIS A 88 -22.37 6.69 -22.22
C HIS A 88 -22.11 7.79 -21.16
N GLY A 89 -22.89 7.83 -20.08
CA GLY A 89 -22.66 8.73 -18.94
C GLY A 89 -21.51 8.31 -18.00
N ALA A 90 -20.93 7.11 -18.13
CA ALA A 90 -19.91 6.61 -17.21
C ALA A 90 -18.65 7.50 -17.17
N ARG A 91 -18.26 8.09 -18.30
CA ARG A 91 -17.12 9.03 -18.39
C ARG A 91 -17.32 10.29 -17.57
N ILE A 92 -18.58 10.74 -17.43
CA ILE A 92 -18.92 11.89 -16.59
C ILE A 92 -18.66 11.55 -15.11
N ILE A 93 -19.10 10.37 -14.66
CA ILE A 93 -18.89 9.90 -13.28
C ILE A 93 -17.39 9.79 -12.98
N MET A 94 -16.61 9.21 -13.88
CA MET A 94 -15.15 9.09 -13.71
C MET A 94 -14.50 10.47 -13.53
N ASN A 95 -14.89 11.46 -14.34
CA ASN A 95 -14.38 12.82 -14.27
C ASN A 95 -14.84 13.60 -13.02
N GLN A 96 -15.93 13.20 -12.38
CA GLN A 96 -16.38 13.78 -11.11
C GLN A 96 -15.54 13.31 -9.91
N TRP A 97 -14.97 12.10 -9.98
CA TRP A 97 -14.21 11.52 -8.87
C TRP A 97 -12.77 12.02 -8.81
N THR A 98 -12.00 11.75 -9.87
CA THR A 98 -10.60 12.17 -9.92
C THR A 98 -10.20 12.45 -11.37
N PRO A 99 -9.28 13.42 -11.61
CA PRO A 99 -8.83 13.76 -12.97
C PRO A 99 -8.04 12.65 -13.66
N LYS A 100 -7.64 11.59 -12.94
CA LYS A 100 -6.90 10.44 -13.47
C LYS A 100 -7.77 9.21 -13.72
N SER A 101 -9.03 9.23 -13.26
CA SER A 101 -9.94 8.07 -13.30
C SER A 101 -10.13 7.57 -14.74
N GLU A 102 -10.35 8.49 -15.68
CA GLU A 102 -10.55 8.17 -17.10
C GLU A 102 -9.34 7.45 -17.72
N GLN A 103 -8.13 7.98 -17.46
CA GLN A 103 -6.88 7.40 -17.98
C GLN A 103 -6.58 6.04 -17.36
N LEU A 104 -6.87 5.87 -16.07
CA LEU A 104 -6.69 4.59 -15.38
C LEU A 104 -7.63 3.51 -15.95
N TYR A 105 -8.89 3.88 -16.21
CA TYR A 105 -9.85 2.98 -16.84
C TYR A 105 -9.39 2.55 -18.23
N ASP A 106 -8.93 3.50 -19.06
CA ASP A 106 -8.43 3.19 -20.41
C ASP A 106 -7.18 2.32 -20.39
N PHE A 107 -6.29 2.55 -19.42
CA PHE A 107 -5.11 1.72 -19.21
C PHE A 107 -5.50 0.27 -18.91
N ILE A 108 -6.39 0.04 -17.94
CA ILE A 108 -6.84 -1.32 -17.57
C ILE A 108 -7.55 -1.99 -18.75
N LEU A 109 -8.39 -1.24 -19.48
CA LEU A 109 -9.12 -1.79 -20.64
C LEU A 109 -8.17 -2.17 -21.77
N THR A 110 -7.15 -1.36 -22.03
CA THR A 110 -6.13 -1.65 -23.06
C THR A 110 -5.23 -2.81 -22.65
N LEU A 111 -4.92 -2.93 -21.36
CA LEU A 111 -4.07 -3.99 -20.83
C LEU A 111 -4.71 -5.37 -20.96
N PHE A 112 -6.00 -5.49 -20.65
CA PHE A 112 -6.73 -6.76 -20.66
C PHE A 112 -7.63 -6.96 -21.89
N GLY A 113 -7.65 -6.01 -22.82
CA GLY A 113 -8.33 -6.12 -24.10
C GLY A 113 -7.44 -6.77 -25.16
N SER A 114 -8.04 -7.49 -26.10
CA SER A 114 -7.27 -8.04 -27.23
C SER A 114 -6.81 -6.93 -28.16
N HIS A 115 -5.56 -7.02 -28.63
CA HIS A 115 -5.00 -6.09 -29.61
C HIS A 115 -5.70 -6.17 -30.98
N SER A 116 -6.29 -7.31 -31.33
CA SER A 116 -6.94 -7.52 -32.63
C SER A 116 -8.42 -7.12 -32.63
N ASP A 117 -9.12 -7.34 -31.52
CA ASP A 117 -10.54 -7.02 -31.38
C ASP A 117 -10.82 -6.43 -29.98
N PRO A 118 -11.22 -5.14 -29.88
CA PRO A 118 -11.51 -4.50 -28.60
C PRO A 118 -12.71 -5.11 -27.87
N THR A 119 -13.52 -5.94 -28.54
CA THR A 119 -14.68 -6.63 -27.94
C THR A 119 -14.28 -7.88 -27.16
N GLN A 120 -13.10 -8.43 -27.43
CA GLN A 120 -12.63 -9.69 -26.84
C GLN A 120 -11.58 -9.44 -25.75
N PRO A 121 -11.58 -10.23 -24.66
CA PRO A 121 -10.51 -10.18 -23.68
C PRO A 121 -9.20 -10.70 -24.28
N ALA A 122 -8.08 -10.23 -23.75
CA ALA A 122 -6.76 -10.79 -24.05
C ALA A 122 -6.62 -12.22 -23.47
N CYS A 123 -5.72 -13.01 -24.05
CA CYS A 123 -5.33 -14.30 -23.47
C CYS A 123 -4.49 -14.06 -22.20
N PHE A 124 -5.10 -14.27 -21.04
CA PHE A 124 -4.51 -13.99 -19.74
C PHE A 124 -3.24 -14.80 -19.46
N GLU A 125 -3.16 -16.04 -19.95
CA GLU A 125 -1.99 -16.91 -19.79
C GLU A 125 -0.76 -16.29 -20.47
N SER A 126 -0.91 -15.89 -21.73
CA SER A 126 0.16 -15.25 -22.49
C SER A 126 0.55 -13.89 -21.90
N LEU A 127 -0.42 -13.12 -21.38
CA LEU A 127 -0.15 -11.83 -20.75
C LEU A 127 0.66 -12.00 -19.47
N ARG A 128 0.32 -12.99 -18.63
CA ARG A 128 1.05 -13.30 -17.40
C ARG A 128 2.49 -13.73 -17.69
N GLU A 129 2.69 -14.59 -18.69
CA GLU A 129 4.01 -15.05 -19.11
C GLU A 129 4.88 -13.91 -19.62
N ASN A 130 4.32 -13.02 -20.46
CA ASN A 130 5.02 -11.84 -20.96
C ASN A 130 5.38 -10.85 -19.83
N ALA A 131 4.52 -10.72 -18.83
CA ALA A 131 4.75 -9.85 -17.68
C ALA A 131 5.71 -10.46 -16.64
N GLN A 132 6.03 -11.75 -16.74
CA GLN A 132 6.93 -12.48 -15.83
C GLN A 132 6.48 -12.40 -14.36
N LEU A 133 5.16 -12.33 -14.14
CA LEU A 133 4.57 -12.20 -12.81
C LEU A 133 4.37 -13.56 -12.13
N ASN A 134 4.55 -13.60 -10.82
CA ASN A 134 4.14 -14.75 -10.03
C ASN A 134 2.60 -14.85 -9.99
N THR A 135 2.07 -16.04 -9.67
CA THR A 135 0.62 -16.27 -9.57
C THR A 135 -0.04 -15.34 -8.55
N GLU A 136 0.59 -15.12 -7.40
CA GLU A 136 0.06 -14.24 -6.35
C GLU A 136 -0.01 -12.77 -6.80
N GLU A 137 1.04 -12.27 -7.45
CA GLU A 137 1.09 -10.90 -7.96
C GLU A 137 0.09 -10.68 -9.10
N TRP A 138 -0.11 -11.72 -9.92
CA TRP A 138 -1.10 -11.73 -10.98
C TRP A 138 -2.54 -11.67 -10.42
N GLU A 139 -2.85 -12.48 -9.41
CA GLU A 139 -4.15 -12.44 -8.73
C GLU A 139 -4.41 -11.08 -8.07
N GLN A 140 -3.41 -10.51 -7.39
CA GLN A 140 -3.51 -9.17 -6.82
C GLN A 140 -3.78 -8.08 -7.87
N ALA A 141 -3.15 -8.20 -9.05
CA ALA A 141 -3.41 -7.29 -10.16
C ALA A 141 -4.84 -7.44 -10.70
N LEU A 142 -5.36 -8.67 -10.79
CA LEU A 142 -6.75 -8.93 -11.18
C LEU A 142 -7.75 -8.41 -10.15
N ASP A 143 -7.49 -8.62 -8.86
CA ASP A 143 -8.34 -8.14 -7.76
C ASP A 143 -8.44 -6.60 -7.76
N TYR A 144 -7.30 -5.92 -7.90
CA TYR A 144 -7.27 -4.46 -8.04
C TYR A 144 -8.06 -4.01 -9.27
N SER A 145 -7.84 -4.66 -10.41
CA SER A 145 -8.49 -4.30 -11.67
C SER A 145 -10.00 -4.49 -11.60
N ALA A 146 -10.48 -5.57 -10.96
CA ALA A 146 -11.91 -5.83 -10.77
C ALA A 146 -12.58 -4.81 -9.83
N GLN A 147 -11.85 -4.27 -8.85
CA GLN A 147 -12.39 -3.25 -7.94
C GLN A 147 -12.45 -1.86 -8.56
N VAL A 148 -11.49 -1.52 -9.44
CA VAL A 148 -11.46 -0.23 -10.14
C VAL A 148 -12.44 -0.21 -11.31
N LYS A 149 -12.52 -1.32 -12.05
CA LYS A 149 -13.36 -1.47 -13.23
C LYS A 149 -14.81 -1.72 -12.77
N LEU A 150 -15.58 -0.63 -12.71
CA LEU A 150 -17.03 -0.61 -12.52
C LEU A 150 -17.74 -1.69 -13.37
#